data_AF-A0A8T3VM24-F1
#
_entry.id   AF-A0A8T3VM24-F1
#
_cell.length_a   1.000
_cell.length_b   1.000
_cell.length_c   1.000
_cell.angle_alpha   90.00
_cell.angle_beta   90.00
_cell.angle_gamma   90.00
#
_symmetry.space_group_name_H-M   'P 1'
#
loop_
_entity.id
_entity.type
_entity.pdbx_description
1 polymer ?
#
loop_
_entity_poly.entity_id
_entity_poly.type
_entity_poly.pdbx_seq_one_letter_code
_entity_poly.pdbx_strand_id
1 'polypeptide(L)'
;MEVIVTDERDERFMEFCKSFGCILDEPQVVLLLNNYESTVGCASFKVYDAQSIEINSLFIDSMKNREELSYKLIKQLEKIAIDFDFKASYVSLEDDDLALEIFKKLDYQIVSNDDEILIKKEFRSLI
;
A
#
# COMPACT_ATOMS: atom_id res chain seq x y z
N MET A 1 -15.62 -0.28 10.78
CA MET A 1 -14.21 -0.32 10.34
C MET A 1 -13.78 1.10 10.08
N GLU A 2 -12.72 1.52 10.74
CA GLU A 2 -12.14 2.86 10.66
C GLU A 2 -10.77 2.75 9.97
N VAL A 3 -10.41 3.77 9.19
CA VAL A 3 -9.03 3.90 8.69
C VAL A 3 -8.38 5.07 9.38
N ILE A 4 -7.22 4.82 9.99
CA ILE A 4 -6.42 5.81 10.70
C ILE A 4 -5.16 6.07 9.89
N VAL A 5 -4.87 7.34 9.62
CA VAL A 5 -3.59 7.77 9.02
C VAL A 5 -2.58 7.98 10.15
N THR A 6 -1.41 7.36 10.02
CA THR A 6 -0.32 7.39 11.00
C THR A 6 1.04 7.25 10.28
N ASP A 7 2.10 6.96 11.02
CA ASP A 7 3.45 6.74 10.51
C ASP A 7 4.08 5.43 11.04
N GLU A 8 5.31 5.14 10.61
CA GLU A 8 6.04 3.91 10.95
C GLU A 8 6.29 3.70 12.45
N ARG A 9 6.12 4.74 13.27
CA ARG A 9 6.35 4.68 14.72
C ARG A 9 5.10 4.27 15.51
N ASP A 10 3.96 4.09 14.85
CA ASP A 10 2.74 3.63 15.50
C ASP A 10 2.92 2.20 16.00
N GLU A 11 2.79 1.98 17.31
CA GLU A 11 2.98 0.68 17.95
C GLU A 11 2.08 -0.41 17.35
N ARG A 12 0.85 -0.06 16.97
CA ARG A 12 -0.10 -1.01 16.38
C ARG A 12 0.37 -1.45 14.99
N PHE A 13 0.94 -0.54 14.22
CA PHE A 13 1.52 -0.87 12.92
C PHE A 13 2.76 -1.73 13.09
N MET A 14 3.68 -1.36 13.99
CA MET A 14 4.90 -2.14 14.24
C MET A 14 4.57 -3.58 14.66
N GLU A 15 3.62 -3.76 15.57
CA GLU A 15 3.17 -5.09 16.01
C GLU A 15 2.53 -5.89 14.87
N PHE A 16 1.64 -5.25 14.09
CA PHE A 16 0.96 -5.91 12.98
C PHE A 16 1.95 -6.29 11.87
N CYS A 17 2.80 -5.37 11.40
CA CYS A 17 3.81 -5.64 10.37
C CYS A 17 4.74 -6.78 10.81
N LYS A 18 5.18 -6.77 12.07
CA LYS A 18 6.02 -7.83 12.63
C LYS A 18 5.34 -9.21 12.60
N SER A 19 4.03 -9.29 12.78
CA SER A 19 3.30 -10.56 12.66
C SER A 19 3.32 -11.17 11.25
N PHE A 20 3.58 -10.34 10.23
CA PHE A 20 3.77 -10.75 8.84
C PHE A 20 5.25 -10.89 8.44
N GLY A 21 6.18 -10.77 9.40
CA GLY A 21 7.62 -10.87 9.15
C GLY A 21 8.24 -9.65 8.45
N CYS A 22 7.51 -8.53 8.40
CA CYS A 22 7.96 -7.29 7.77
C CYS A 22 9.04 -6.58 8.60
N ILE A 23 9.99 -5.95 7.91
CA ILE A 23 11.00 -5.06 8.48
C ILE A 23 10.68 -3.64 8.01
N LEU A 24 10.62 -2.70 8.96
CA LEU A 24 10.33 -1.30 8.66
C LEU A 24 11.62 -0.59 8.26
N ASP A 25 11.67 -0.10 7.02
CA ASP A 25 12.72 0.77 6.53
C ASP A 25 12.09 2.06 6.01
N GLU A 26 12.71 3.18 6.40
CA GLU A 26 12.39 4.55 5.98
C GLU A 26 11.07 5.16 6.51
N PRO A 27 10.97 6.50 6.53
CA PRO A 27 9.73 7.19 6.86
C PRO A 27 8.62 6.88 5.85
N GLN A 28 7.42 6.60 6.35
CA GLN A 28 6.30 6.20 5.51
C GLN A 28 4.96 6.70 6.05
N VAL A 29 4.04 6.98 5.13
CA VAL A 29 2.64 7.15 5.48
C VAL A 29 2.04 5.77 5.69
N VAL A 30 1.41 5.57 6.84
CA VAL A 30 0.77 4.31 7.21
C VAL A 30 -0.73 4.52 7.34
N LEU A 31 -1.50 3.61 6.76
CA LEU A 31 -2.93 3.46 7.00
C LEU A 31 -3.16 2.22 7.84
N LEU A 32 -3.81 2.38 9.00
CA LEU A 32 -4.29 1.28 9.83
C LEU A 32 -5.78 1.08 9.61
N LEU A 33 -6.17 -0.14 9.24
CA LEU A 33 -7.56 -0.57 9.19
C LEU A 33 -7.93 -1.23 10.51
N ASN A 34 -8.74 -0.54 11.30
CA ASN A 34 -9.18 -1.05 12.60
C ASN A 34 -10.64 -1.51 12.55
N ASN A 35 -10.92 -2.61 13.24
CA ASN A 35 -12.26 -2.95 13.69
C ASN A 35 -12.45 -2.43 15.13
N TYR A 36 -13.55 -2.79 15.80
CA TYR A 36 -13.85 -2.31 17.16
C TYR A 36 -12.81 -2.73 18.22
N GLU A 37 -12.03 -3.77 17.96
CA GLU A 37 -11.17 -4.43 18.97
C GLU A 37 -9.69 -4.46 18.59
N SER A 38 -9.36 -4.45 17.29
CA SER A 38 -7.99 -4.63 16.82
C SER A 38 -7.72 -4.04 15.42
N THR A 39 -6.43 -3.90 15.10
CA THR A 39 -5.95 -3.72 13.74
C THR A 39 -6.14 -5.02 12.96
N VAL A 40 -6.81 -4.93 11.82
CA VAL A 40 -7.10 -6.05 10.92
C VAL A 40 -6.48 -5.88 9.54
N GLY A 41 -5.76 -4.78 9.33
CA GLY A 41 -4.99 -4.56 8.13
C GLY A 41 -4.17 -3.29 8.22
N CYS A 42 -3.16 -3.21 7.37
CA CYS A 42 -2.42 -1.99 7.14
C CYS A 42 -2.03 -1.86 5.67
N ALA A 43 -1.78 -0.63 5.25
CA ALA A 43 -1.07 -0.35 4.02
C ALA A 43 -0.16 0.86 4.22
N SER A 44 0.97 0.92 3.53
CA SER A 44 1.87 2.05 3.65
C SER A 44 2.50 2.41 2.32
N PHE A 45 2.98 3.64 2.23
CA PHE A 45 3.89 4.04 1.18
C PHE A 45 5.08 4.83 1.73
N LYS A 46 6.19 4.73 1.03
CA LYS A 46 7.38 5.57 1.21
C LYS A 46 7.69 6.35 -0.07
N VAL A 47 8.59 7.32 0.01
CA VAL A 47 9.06 8.06 -1.17
C VAL A 47 9.93 7.13 -2.01
N TYR A 48 9.63 6.99 -3.30
CA TYR A 48 10.44 6.22 -4.24
C TYR A 48 11.44 7.13 -4.96
N ASP A 49 10.96 8.24 -5.50
CA ASP A 49 11.77 9.30 -6.09
C ASP A 49 11.13 10.68 -5.90
N ALA A 50 11.67 11.71 -6.56
CA ALA A 50 11.18 13.08 -6.43
C ALA A 50 9.73 13.29 -6.91
N GLN A 51 9.14 12.35 -7.65
CA GLN A 51 7.80 12.46 -8.23
C GLN A 51 6.91 11.26 -7.94
N SER A 52 7.39 10.24 -7.24
CA SER A 52 6.62 9.02 -7.02
C SER A 52 6.82 8.40 -5.64
N ILE A 53 5.83 7.62 -5.25
CA ILE A 53 5.83 6.81 -4.04
C ILE A 53 5.98 5.33 -4.39
N GLU A 54 6.38 4.53 -3.41
CA GLU A 54 6.33 3.07 -3.46
C GLU A 54 5.35 2.58 -2.39
N ILE A 55 4.34 1.80 -2.79
CA ILE A 55 3.50 1.08 -1.84
C ILE A 55 4.28 -0.15 -1.41
N ASN A 56 4.81 -0.12 -0.19
CA ASN A 56 5.76 -1.11 0.34
C ASN A 56 5.13 -2.06 1.37
N SER A 57 3.87 -1.85 1.76
CA SER A 57 3.14 -2.82 2.60
C SER A 57 1.65 -2.81 2.28
N LEU A 58 1.07 -4.01 2.26
CA LEU A 58 -0.37 -4.24 2.17
C LEU A 58 -0.72 -5.57 2.86
N PHE A 59 -1.07 -5.50 4.14
CA PHE A 59 -1.38 -6.67 4.96
C PHE A 59 -2.82 -6.62 5.45
N ILE A 60 -3.57 -7.72 5.32
CA ILE A 60 -4.98 -7.80 5.71
C ILE A 60 -5.24 -9.17 6.33
N ASP A 61 -5.73 -9.18 7.56
CA ASP A 61 -5.98 -10.39 8.37
C ASP A 61 -7.33 -11.08 8.03
N SER A 62 -8.20 -10.42 7.25
CA SER A 62 -9.51 -10.97 6.86
C SER A 62 -9.52 -11.58 5.45
N MET A 63 -9.80 -12.88 5.37
CA MET A 63 -9.96 -13.58 4.09
C MET A 63 -11.30 -13.30 3.38
N LYS A 64 -12.35 -12.86 4.10
CA LYS A 64 -13.70 -12.76 3.52
C LYS A 64 -13.89 -11.52 2.63
N ASN A 65 -13.16 -10.43 2.89
CA ASN A 65 -13.28 -9.16 2.17
C ASN A 65 -11.92 -8.59 1.76
N ARG A 66 -10.89 -9.43 1.62
CA ARG A 66 -9.50 -8.99 1.38
C ARG A 66 -9.39 -8.05 0.19
N GLU A 67 -10.01 -8.40 -0.94
CA GLU A 67 -9.96 -7.62 -2.17
C GLU A 67 -10.58 -6.22 -2.01
N GLU A 68 -11.79 -6.12 -1.45
CA GLU A 68 -12.46 -4.84 -1.22
C GLU A 68 -11.66 -3.94 -0.27
N LEU A 69 -11.11 -4.52 0.80
CA LEU A 69 -10.30 -3.80 1.77
C LEU A 69 -8.97 -3.33 1.17
N SER A 70 -8.33 -4.16 0.34
CA SER A 70 -7.13 -3.77 -0.41
C SER A 70 -7.41 -2.57 -1.31
N TYR A 71 -8.50 -2.59 -2.08
CA TYR A 71 -8.87 -1.46 -2.93
C TYR A 71 -9.10 -0.18 -2.15
N LYS A 72 -9.78 -0.29 -1.01
CA LYS A 72 -10.02 0.86 -0.15
C LYS A 72 -8.70 1.46 0.34
N LEU A 73 -7.79 0.63 0.85
CA LEU A 73 -6.50 1.09 1.37
C LEU A 73 -5.61 1.68 0.28
N ILE A 74 -5.47 0.99 -0.87
CA ILE A 74 -4.66 1.48 -1.99
C ILE A 74 -5.19 2.83 -2.49
N LYS A 75 -6.50 2.97 -2.71
CA LYS A 75 -7.08 4.26 -3.17
C LYS A 75 -6.88 5.39 -2.15
N GLN A 76 -6.84 5.09 -0.86
CA GLN A 76 -6.56 6.10 0.16
C GLN A 76 -5.08 6.50 0.18
N LEU A 77 -4.16 5.55 0.01
CA LEU A 77 -2.73 5.87 -0.19
C LEU A 77 -2.53 6.74 -1.44
N GLU A 78 -3.14 6.37 -2.57
CA GLU A 78 -3.09 7.14 -3.81
C GLU A 78 -3.59 8.57 -3.60
N LYS A 79 -4.71 8.73 -2.89
CA LYS A 79 -5.24 10.06 -2.58
C LYS A 79 -4.26 10.89 -1.74
N ILE A 80 -3.68 10.32 -0.69
CA ILE A 80 -2.70 11.03 0.15
C ILE A 80 -1.46 11.38 -0.66
N ALA A 81 -0.97 10.47 -1.51
CA ALA A 81 0.16 10.74 -2.38
C ALA A 81 -0.12 11.88 -3.38
N ILE A 82 -1.33 11.93 -3.95
CA ILE A 82 -1.79 13.04 -4.80
C ILE A 82 -1.86 14.35 -4.02
N ASP A 83 -2.38 14.33 -2.79
CA ASP A 83 -2.44 15.51 -1.91
C ASP A 83 -1.02 16.01 -1.52
N PHE A 84 -0.01 15.13 -1.59
CA PHE A 84 1.41 15.46 -1.44
C PHE A 84 2.12 15.76 -2.77
N ASP A 85 1.37 16.03 -3.84
CA ASP A 85 1.86 16.39 -5.18
C ASP A 85 2.65 15.30 -5.93
N PHE A 86 2.71 14.06 -5.42
CA PHE A 86 3.26 12.94 -6.18
C PHE A 86 2.45 12.70 -7.45
N LYS A 87 3.11 12.13 -8.47
CA LYS A 87 2.57 11.92 -9.82
C LYS A 87 2.36 10.46 -10.16
N ALA A 88 3.02 9.55 -9.45
CA ALA A 88 2.86 8.12 -9.67
C ALA A 88 3.07 7.30 -8.40
N SER A 89 2.60 6.07 -8.44
CA SER A 89 2.95 5.01 -7.49
C SER A 89 3.59 3.82 -8.19
N TYR A 90 4.58 3.25 -7.51
CA TYR A 90 5.21 1.98 -7.85
C TYR A 90 4.87 0.92 -6.80
N VAL A 91 4.93 -0.33 -7.22
CA VAL A 91 4.87 -1.51 -6.35
C VAL A 91 5.83 -2.55 -6.91
N SER A 92 6.70 -3.11 -6.06
CA SER A 92 7.47 -4.30 -6.40
C SER A 92 6.77 -5.53 -5.84
N LEU A 93 6.67 -6.59 -6.64
CA LEU A 93 5.96 -7.82 -6.29
C LEU A 93 6.81 -9.03 -6.71
N GLU A 94 6.73 -10.11 -5.94
CA GLU A 94 7.27 -11.41 -6.36
C GLU A 94 6.42 -12.00 -7.51
N ASP A 95 7.02 -12.87 -8.33
CA ASP A 95 6.42 -13.44 -9.55
C ASP A 95 5.07 -14.18 -9.36
N ASP A 96 4.75 -14.58 -8.12
CA ASP A 96 3.52 -15.29 -7.73
C ASP A 96 2.66 -14.52 -6.71
N ASP A 97 2.90 -13.21 -6.52
CA ASP A 97 2.15 -12.44 -5.53
C ASP A 97 0.69 -12.23 -5.98
N LEU A 98 -0.24 -12.71 -5.14
CA LEU A 98 -1.69 -12.55 -5.32
C LEU A 98 -2.12 -11.06 -5.37
N ALA A 99 -1.30 -10.14 -4.86
CA ALA A 99 -1.53 -8.71 -4.95
C ALA A 99 -1.48 -8.18 -6.39
N LEU A 100 -0.80 -8.86 -7.32
CA LEU A 100 -0.68 -8.43 -8.71
C LEU A 100 -2.05 -8.21 -9.37
N GLU A 101 -2.98 -9.15 -9.18
CA GLU A 101 -4.33 -9.06 -9.76
C GLU A 101 -5.17 -7.94 -9.14
N ILE A 102 -4.91 -7.60 -7.87
CA ILE A 102 -5.53 -6.45 -7.19
C ILE A 102 -5.05 -5.16 -7.85
N PHE A 103 -3.73 -5.01 -8.03
CA PHE A 103 -3.17 -3.80 -8.62
C PHE A 103 -3.50 -3.64 -10.11
N LYS A 104 -3.52 -4.72 -10.91
CA LYS A 104 -3.98 -4.67 -12.31
C LYS A 104 -5.40 -4.13 -12.43
N LYS A 105 -6.32 -4.55 -11.56
CA LYS A 105 -7.71 -4.03 -11.52
C LYS A 105 -7.80 -2.56 -11.08
N LEU A 106 -6.73 -2.00 -10.53
CA LEU A 106 -6.58 -0.58 -10.20
C LEU A 106 -5.81 0.20 -11.26
N ASP A 107 -5.65 -0.36 -12.46
CA ASP A 107 -4.96 0.22 -13.62
C ASP A 107 -3.44 0.35 -13.49
N TYR A 108 -2.80 -0.44 -12.60
CA TYR A 108 -1.34 -0.56 -12.59
C TYR A 108 -0.86 -1.37 -13.80
N GLN A 109 0.25 -0.94 -14.39
CA GLN A 109 0.86 -1.55 -15.56
C GLN A 109 2.24 -2.09 -15.21
N ILE A 110 2.60 -3.25 -15.76
CA ILE A 110 3.94 -3.83 -15.62
C ILE A 110 4.95 -2.95 -16.35
N VAL A 111 6.01 -2.55 -15.65
CA VAL A 111 7.11 -1.72 -16.17
C VAL A 111 8.36 -2.56 -16.39
N SER A 112 8.64 -3.51 -15.49
CA SER A 112 9.73 -4.50 -15.61
C SER A 112 9.26 -5.82 -14.97
N ASN A 113 9.86 -6.91 -15.42
CA ASN A 113 9.58 -8.28 -14.95
C ASN A 113 10.82 -9.16 -15.12
N ASP A 114 11.98 -8.68 -14.68
CA ASP A 114 13.25 -9.39 -14.84
C ASP A 114 13.57 -10.28 -13.62
N ASP A 115 13.54 -9.69 -12.41
CA ASP A 115 13.76 -10.38 -11.12
C ASP A 115 12.54 -10.28 -10.20
N GLU A 116 11.90 -9.11 -10.16
CA GLU A 116 10.63 -8.83 -9.49
C GLU A 116 9.70 -8.14 -10.48
N ILE A 117 8.39 -8.30 -10.30
CA ILE A 117 7.38 -7.60 -11.08
C ILE A 117 7.26 -6.17 -10.54
N LEU A 118 7.87 -5.22 -11.26
CA LEU A 118 7.68 -3.81 -10.98
C LEU A 118 6.46 -3.30 -11.75
N ILE A 119 5.45 -2.84 -11.01
CA ILE A 119 4.24 -2.24 -11.59
C ILE A 119 4.13 -0.75 -11.22
N LYS A 120 3.47 0.02 -12.08
CA LYS A 120 3.30 1.46 -11.92
C LYS A 120 1.90 1.92 -12.27
N LYS A 121 1.44 2.95 -11.57
CA LYS A 121 0.28 3.74 -11.96
C LYS A 121 0.62 5.23 -11.95
N GLU A 122 0.31 5.90 -13.05
CA GLU A 122 0.31 7.37 -13.12
C GLU A 122 -0.97 7.90 -12.46
N PHE A 123 -0.82 8.83 -11.52
CA PHE A 123 -1.94 9.58 -10.99
C PHE A 123 -2.40 10.56 -12.05
N ARG A 124 -3.56 10.29 -12.65
CA ARG A 124 -4.18 11.24 -13.56
C ARG A 124 -4.52 12.48 -12.74
N SER A 125 -3.94 13.62 -13.09
CA SER A 125 -4.45 14.90 -12.65
C SER A 125 -5.95 14.94 -12.98
N LEU A 126 -6.79 15.22 -11.99
CA LEU A 126 -8.15 15.68 -12.26
C LEU A 126 -8.00 17.02 -12.99
N ILE A 127 -7.95 16.98 -14.32
CA ILE A 127 -8.06 18.17 -15.18
C ILE A 127 -9.52 18.60 -15.19
#